data_AF-A0A258QUP2-F1
#
_entry.id   AF-A0A258QUP2-F1
#
_cell.length_a   1.000
_cell.length_b   1.000
_cell.length_c   1.000
_cell.angle_alpha   90.00
_cell.angle_beta   90.00
_cell.angle_gamma   90.00
#
_symmetry.space_group_name_H-M   'P 1'
#
loop_
_entity.id
_entity.type
_entity.pdbx_description
1 polymer ?
#
loop_
_entity_poly.entity_id
_entity_poly.type
_entity_poly.pdbx_seq_one_letter_code
_entity_poly.pdbx_strand_id
1 'polypeptide(L)'
;MNEPLKQPHILISNDDGYLAPGLLALVNAIRPLGKVTVIAPEQNHSGASNSLTLSRPLSIHRVAGGERDGFLFVNGTPTDCVHIAMTGFLDEKPDLVVSGINQ
;
A
#
# COMPACT_ATOMS: atom_id res chain seq x y z
N MET A 1 4.07 -4.22 36.48
CA MET A 1 4.71 -3.46 35.38
C MET A 1 3.71 -3.41 34.25
N ASN A 2 3.21 -2.23 33.87
CA ASN A 2 2.48 -2.12 32.60
C ASN A 2 3.52 -2.16 31.50
N GLU A 3 3.46 -3.17 30.63
CA GLU A 3 4.21 -3.10 29.38
C GLU A 3 3.72 -1.89 28.57
N PRO A 4 4.62 -1.11 27.94
CA PRO A 4 4.19 -0.08 27.03
C PRO A 4 3.34 -0.72 25.93
N LEU A 5 2.15 -0.16 25.67
CA LEU A 5 1.27 -0.63 24.60
C LEU A 5 2.07 -0.65 23.29
N LYS A 6 2.13 -1.81 22.63
CA LYS A 6 2.76 -1.97 21.32
C LYS A 6 2.15 -0.93 20.37
N GLN A 7 2.98 -0.15 19.69
CA GLN A 7 2.51 0.75 18.65
C GLN A 7 1.92 -0.12 17.51
N PRO A 8 0.65 0.08 17.11
CA PRO A 8 0.04 -0.77 16.10
C PRO A 8 0.71 -0.55 14.75
N HIS A 9 0.99 -1.64 14.04
CA HIS A 9 1.44 -1.60 12.65
C HIS A 9 0.22 -1.62 11.73
N ILE A 10 0.03 -0.54 10.99
CA ILE A 10 -1.13 -0.32 10.13
C ILE A 10 -0.66 -0.35 8.67
N LEU A 11 -1.19 -1.30 7.92
CA LEU A 11 -1.02 -1.38 6.47
C LEU A 11 -2.15 -0.62 5.79
N ILE A 12 -1.81 0.30 4.88
CA ILE A 12 -2.77 1.08 4.11
C ILE A 12 -2.59 0.78 2.61
N SER A 13 -3.71 0.57 1.90
CA SER A 13 -3.76 0.32 0.46
C SER A 13 -4.97 0.99 -0.19
N ASN A 14 -5.02 1.04 -1.52
CA ASN A 14 -6.19 1.42 -2.30
C ASN A 14 -6.17 0.76 -3.70
N ASP A 15 -7.25 0.94 -4.47
CA ASP A 15 -7.35 0.47 -5.87
C ASP A 15 -7.03 1.56 -6.91
N ASP A 16 -7.13 2.83 -6.51
CA ASP A 16 -6.91 4.00 -7.39
C ASP A 16 -5.42 4.31 -7.66
N GLY A 17 -4.52 3.65 -6.94
CA GLY A 17 -3.07 3.78 -7.10
C GLY A 17 -2.40 4.73 -6.11
N TYR A 18 -1.06 4.62 -6.04
CA TYR A 18 -0.24 5.27 -5.01
C TYR A 18 -0.25 6.81 -5.07
N LEU A 19 -0.58 7.38 -6.23
CA LEU A 19 -0.70 8.83 -6.42
C LEU A 19 -2.08 9.37 -6.02
N ALA A 20 -3.07 8.51 -5.76
CA ALA A 20 -4.42 8.94 -5.45
C ALA A 20 -4.45 9.94 -4.28
N PRO A 21 -5.17 11.06 -4.41
CA PRO A 21 -5.26 12.05 -3.34
C PRO A 21 -5.97 11.47 -2.09
N GLY A 22 -6.95 10.57 -2.29
CA GLY A 22 -7.65 9.88 -1.21
C GLY A 22 -6.74 9.01 -0.35
N LEU A 23 -5.76 8.34 -0.97
CA LEU A 23 -4.76 7.55 -0.25
C LEU A 23 -3.86 8.45 0.60
N LEU A 24 -3.36 9.55 0.05
CA LEU A 24 -2.52 10.49 0.81
C LEU A 24 -3.30 11.09 2.00
N ALA A 25 -4.56 11.47 1.78
CA ALA A 25 -5.44 11.98 2.84
C ALA A 25 -5.64 10.95 3.96
N LEU A 26 -5.91 9.70 3.61
CA LEU A 26 -6.06 8.60 4.57
C LEU A 26 -4.78 8.36 5.37
N VAL A 27 -3.63 8.32 4.70
CA VAL A 27 -2.32 8.13 5.34
C VAL A 27 -2.05 9.26 6.33
N ASN A 28 -2.31 10.51 5.95
CA ASN A 28 -2.11 11.66 6.82
C ASN A 28 -3.01 11.61 8.06
N ALA A 29 -4.25 11.13 7.93
CA ALA A 29 -5.16 10.96 9.05
C ALA A 29 -4.74 9.82 10.01
N ILE A 30 -4.13 8.75 9.49
CA ILE A 30 -3.79 7.54 10.26
C ILE A 30 -2.38 7.60 10.86
N ARG A 31 -1.43 8.31 10.23
CA ARG A 31 -0.03 8.44 10.70
C ARG A 31 0.13 8.69 12.21
N PRO A 32 -0.69 9.51 12.88
CA PRO A 32 -0.57 9.73 14.34
C PRO A 32 -0.93 8.51 15.21
N LEU A 33 -1.62 7.51 14.65
CA LEU A 33 -2.17 6.37 15.40
C LEU A 33 -1.20 5.19 15.52
N GLY A 34 -0.16 5.13 14.68
CA GLY A 34 0.74 3.98 14.66
C GLY A 34 1.81 4.01 13.58
N LYS A 35 2.53 2.90 13.46
CA LYS A 35 3.50 2.68 12.38
C LYS A 35 2.72 2.41 11.10
N VAL A 36 2.87 3.27 10.08
CA VAL A 36 2.15 3.13 8.81
C VAL A 36 3.07 2.56 7.74
N THR A 37 2.59 1.52 7.05
CA THR A 37 3.15 1.06 5.78
C THR A 37 2.11 1.25 4.69
N VAL A 38 2.51 1.81 3.55
CA VAL A 38 1.63 2.04 2.41
C VAL A 38 2.09 1.19 1.25
N ILE A 39 1.17 0.43 0.67
CA ILE A 39 1.37 -0.30 -0.58
C ILE A 39 0.17 -0.05 -1.48
N ALA A 40 0.40 0.29 -2.75
CA ALA A 40 -0.68 0.57 -3.70
C ALA A 40 -0.25 0.24 -5.14
N PRO A 41 -1.16 0.07 -6.11
CA PRO A 41 -0.77 -0.11 -7.49
C PRO A 41 -0.15 1.17 -8.08
N GLU A 42 0.68 1.03 -9.13
CA GLU A 42 1.25 2.17 -9.85
C GLU A 42 0.15 3.05 -10.49
N GLN A 43 -0.91 2.42 -11.00
CA GLN A 43 -1.98 3.07 -11.77
C GLN A 43 -3.36 2.65 -11.27
N ASN A 44 -4.36 3.49 -11.53
CA ASN A 44 -5.75 3.19 -11.20
C ASN A 44 -6.24 2.00 -12.04
N HIS A 45 -6.68 0.93 -11.37
CA HIS A 45 -7.20 -0.27 -12.03
C HIS A 45 -8.72 -0.46 -11.90
N SER A 46 -9.47 0.56 -11.44
CA SER A 46 -10.93 0.54 -11.23
C SER A 46 -11.80 0.33 -12.48
N GLY A 47 -11.21 -0.09 -13.61
CA GLY A 47 -11.91 -0.46 -14.84
C GLY A 47 -11.12 -1.35 -15.81
N ALA A 48 -10.00 -1.94 -15.38
CA ALA A 48 -9.14 -2.73 -16.28
C ALA A 48 -9.72 -4.14 -16.49
N SER A 49 -10.68 -4.24 -17.42
CA SER A 49 -11.12 -5.49 -18.02
C SER A 49 -9.93 -6.14 -18.74
N ASN A 50 -9.50 -7.30 -18.24
CA ASN A 50 -8.69 -8.32 -18.92
C ASN A 50 -7.50 -7.82 -19.78
N SER A 51 -6.51 -7.14 -19.19
CA SER A 51 -5.21 -6.92 -19.84
C SER A 51 -4.11 -7.57 -19.01
N LEU A 52 -3.89 -8.87 -19.25
CA LEU A 52 -2.70 -9.58 -18.81
C LEU A 52 -1.49 -8.98 -19.52
N THR A 53 -0.68 -8.20 -18.81
CA THR A 53 0.69 -7.94 -19.23
C THR A 53 1.58 -9.13 -18.83
N LEU A 54 1.39 -10.26 -19.52
CA LEU A 54 2.30 -11.41 -19.51
C LEU A 54 3.59 -11.06 -20.26
N SER A 55 4.48 -10.25 -19.69
CA SER A 55 5.86 -10.12 -20.21
C SER A 55 6.85 -9.30 -19.37
N ARG A 56 6.51 -8.79 -18.17
CA ARG A 56 7.45 -8.03 -17.34
C ARG A 56 7.57 -8.58 -15.91
N PRO A 57 8.78 -8.63 -15.32
CA PRO A 57 8.95 -9.03 -13.93
C PRO A 57 8.26 -8.01 -13.00
N LEU A 58 7.51 -8.52 -12.04
CA LEU A 58 6.90 -7.70 -11.00
C LEU A 58 7.98 -7.05 -10.14
N SER A 59 7.88 -5.74 -9.99
CA SER A 59 8.83 -4.92 -9.25
C SER A 59 8.09 -4.06 -8.24
N ILE A 60 8.67 -3.97 -7.06
CA ILE A 60 8.20 -3.09 -5.99
C ILE A 60 9.12 -1.88 -6.00
N HIS A 61 8.51 -0.72 -6.07
CA HIS A 61 9.20 0.55 -6.07
C HIS A 61 8.86 1.30 -4.78
N ARG A 62 9.81 2.12 -4.32
CA ARG A 62 9.62 3.00 -3.17
C ARG A 62 9.71 4.45 -3.65
N VAL A 63 8.72 5.26 -3.30
CA VAL A 63 8.77 6.70 -3.54
C VAL A 63 9.87 7.31 -2.67
N ALA A 64 10.70 8.16 -3.28
CA ALA A 64 11.74 8.91 -2.61
C ALA A 64 11.41 10.40 -2.62
N GLY A 65 11.22 10.97 -1.44
CA GLY A 65 10.93 12.39 -1.21
C GLY A 65 9.45 12.79 -1.34
N GLY A 66 9.16 14.02 -0.89
CA GLY A 66 7.82 14.61 -0.91
C GLY A 66 6.86 14.02 0.14
N GLU A 67 5.57 14.33 0.02
CA GLU A 67 4.54 13.94 1.00
C GLU A 67 4.28 12.42 1.05
N ARG A 68 4.64 11.73 -0.03
CA ARG A 68 4.48 10.28 -0.23
C ARG A 68 5.79 9.51 -0.03
N ASP A 69 6.81 10.15 0.55
CA ASP A 69 8.09 9.49 0.80
C ASP A 69 7.88 8.16 1.54
N GLY A 70 8.54 7.12 1.04
CA GLY A 70 8.44 5.78 1.57
C GLY A 70 7.20 4.98 1.17
N PHE A 71 6.27 5.54 0.38
CA PHE A 71 5.16 4.75 -0.19
C PHE A 71 5.72 3.67 -1.11
N LEU A 72 5.14 2.48 -1.03
CA LEU A 72 5.48 1.39 -1.92
C LEU A 72 4.44 1.30 -3.02
N PHE A 73 4.89 1.07 -4.23
CA PHE A 73 4.00 0.81 -5.34
C PHE A 73 4.49 -0.32 -6.22
N VAL A 74 3.55 -1.03 -6.82
CA VAL A 74 3.80 -2.21 -7.63
C VAL A 74 3.47 -1.89 -9.08
N ASN A 75 4.40 -2.20 -10.00
CA ASN A 75 4.21 -2.02 -11.45
C ASN A 75 3.36 -3.14 -12.12
N GLY A 76 2.43 -3.72 -11.36
CA GLY A 76 1.62 -4.89 -11.71
C GLY A 76 0.12 -4.62 -11.63
N THR A 77 -0.67 -5.64 -11.92
CA THR A 77 -2.13 -5.64 -11.78
C THR A 77 -2.56 -5.82 -10.31
N PRO A 78 -3.82 -5.59 -9.93
CA PRO A 78 -4.30 -5.84 -8.57
C PRO A 78 -4.03 -7.27 -8.07
N THR A 79 -4.06 -8.27 -8.95
CA THR A 79 -3.72 -9.66 -8.64
C THR A 79 -2.25 -9.82 -8.21
N ASP A 80 -1.36 -9.05 -8.83
CA ASP A 80 0.07 -9.06 -8.54
C ASP A 80 0.39 -8.41 -7.20
N CYS A 81 -0.33 -7.34 -6.83
CA CYS A 81 -0.25 -6.73 -5.50
C CYS A 81 -0.56 -7.73 -4.39
N VAL A 82 -1.59 -8.57 -4.58
CA VAL A 82 -1.96 -9.63 -3.61
C VAL A 82 -0.88 -10.70 -3.54
N HIS A 83 -0.30 -11.12 -4.67
CA HIS A 83 0.77 -12.11 -4.67
C HIS A 83 2.01 -11.63 -3.92
N ILE A 84 2.43 -10.39 -4.15
CA ILE A 84 3.58 -9.76 -3.48
C ILE A 84 3.35 -9.64 -1.96
N ALA A 85 2.17 -9.17 -1.56
CA ALA A 85 1.80 -9.06 -0.16
C ALA A 85 1.83 -10.43 0.55
N MET A 86 1.50 -11.51 -0.16
CA MET A 86 1.51 -12.88 0.35
C MET A 86 2.90 -13.52 0.36
N THR A 87 3.84 -13.10 -0.48
CA THR A 87 5.21 -13.65 -0.55
C THR A 87 6.19 -13.13 0.51
N GLY A 88 5.71 -12.46 1.56
CA GLY A 88 6.55 -12.10 2.71
C GLY A 88 7.29 -10.78 2.59
N PHE A 89 6.77 -9.83 1.80
CA PHE A 89 7.39 -8.51 1.66
C PHE A 89 7.36 -7.67 2.96
N LEU A 90 6.44 -7.96 3.89
CA LEU A 90 6.37 -7.28 5.17
C LEU A 90 7.20 -8.04 6.22
N ASP A 91 8.28 -7.40 6.70
CA ASP A 91 9.10 -7.91 7.82
C ASP A 91 8.29 -8.10 9.12
N GLU A 92 7.20 -7.34 9.26
CA GLU A 92 6.29 -7.39 10.39
C GLU A 92 4.85 -7.58 9.89
N LYS A 93 4.11 -8.51 10.51
CA LYS A 93 2.70 -8.70 10.22
C LYS A 93 1.91 -7.47 10.72
N PRO A 94 1.09 -6.84 9.86
CA PRO A 94 0.29 -5.70 10.28
C PRO A 94 -0.76 -6.13 11.30
N ASP A 95 -0.98 -5.27 12.30
CA ASP A 95 -2.04 -5.41 13.30
C ASP A 95 -3.40 -4.98 12.72
N LEU A 96 -3.40 -4.08 11.72
CA LEU A 96 -4.58 -3.59 11.02
C LEU A 96 -4.30 -3.37 9.52
N VAL A 97 -5.29 -3.67 8.68
CA VAL A 97 -5.29 -3.31 7.26
C VAL A 97 -6.42 -2.33 6.98
N VAL A 98 -6.11 -1.22 6.32
CA VAL A 98 -7.08 -0.20 5.91
C VAL A 98 -7.02 -0.02 4.39
N SER A 99 -8.15 -0.10 3.71
CA SER A 99 -8.25 0.10 2.26
C SER A 99 -9.10 1.34 1.95
N GLY A 100 -8.62 2.18 1.03
CA GLY A 100 -9.31 3.38 0.54
C GLY A 100 -8.47 4.65 0.60
N ILE A 101 -9.06 5.85 0.60
CA ILE A 101 -10.46 6.13 0.25
C ILE A 101 -10.59 6.02 -1.27
N ASN A 102 -11.41 5.09 -1.73
CA ASN A 102 -11.70 4.93 -3.16
C ASN A 102 -12.64 6.05 -3.63
N GLN A 103 -12.51 6.45 -4.89
CA GLN A 103 -13.52 7.30 -5.56
C GLN A 103 -14.77 6.53 -5.96
#